data_AF-A0A3M2D9G6-F1
#
_entry.id   AF-A0A3M2D9G6-F1
#
_cell.length_a   1.000
_cell.length_b   1.000
_cell.length_c   1.000
_cell.angle_alpha   90.00
_cell.angle_beta   90.00
_cell.angle_gamma   90.00
#
_symmetry.space_group_name_H-M   'P 1'
#
loop_
_entity.id
_entity.type
_entity.pdbx_description
1 polymer ?
#
loop_
_entity_poly.entity_id
_entity_poly.type
_entity_poly.pdbx_seq_one_letter_code
_entity_poly.pdbx_strand_id
1 'polypeptide(L)'
;MLNLKDPEHTNTRWNILLIMVLFASIMGLPSSGNASEAKTSPHLQRAKIFLAATDYRRAIEACQRHLEAYPSVEAYVYLTYVYHALEGYLEHLAKRDEWVKIGYVSISLATRGMFDLVDPPNIMPRMAREMIHEGVRQQSDVTASMANQLDKNRTDELWAQQTAWREANPDRWWAGVPEAWDW
;
A
#
# COMPACT_ATOMS: atom_id res chain seq x y z
N MET A 1 33.69 -42.26 57.90
CA MET A 1 33.92 -42.59 56.47
C MET A 1 32.94 -41.77 55.62
N LEU A 2 33.48 -41.00 54.68
CA LEU A 2 32.92 -40.60 53.36
C LEU A 2 31.51 -39.96 53.33
N ASN A 3 31.32 -38.65 53.15
CA ASN A 3 31.58 -37.76 51.99
C ASN A 3 30.44 -37.75 50.93
N LEU A 4 30.12 -36.53 50.48
CA LEU A 4 29.33 -36.10 49.30
C LEU A 4 27.79 -36.26 49.40
N LYS A 5 26.94 -35.35 48.92
CA LYS A 5 27.02 -33.98 48.36
C LYS A 5 25.58 -33.62 47.98
N ASP A 6 24.96 -32.62 48.60
CA ASP A 6 23.79 -31.95 48.00
C ASP A 6 24.29 -31.18 46.76
N PRO A 7 23.60 -31.24 45.60
CA PRO A 7 22.72 -30.12 45.23
C PRO A 7 21.63 -30.45 44.18
N GLU A 8 20.33 -30.41 44.54
CA GLU A 8 19.23 -30.36 43.55
C GLU A 8 18.45 -29.04 43.63
N HIS A 9 19.14 -27.90 43.46
CA HIS A 9 18.48 -26.58 43.38
C HIS A 9 18.98 -25.71 42.20
N THR A 10 19.60 -26.31 41.18
CA THR A 10 20.19 -25.59 40.05
C THR A 10 19.36 -25.59 38.76
N ASN A 11 18.34 -26.43 38.63
CA ASN A 11 17.54 -26.53 37.39
C ASN A 11 16.32 -25.59 37.32
N THR A 12 15.87 -25.02 38.43
CA THR A 12 14.70 -24.12 38.43
C THR A 12 15.04 -22.68 38.08
N ARG A 13 16.31 -22.28 38.16
CA ARG A 13 16.75 -20.90 37.87
C ARG A 13 17.03 -20.65 36.38
N TRP A 14 17.26 -21.70 35.60
CA TRP A 14 17.54 -21.59 34.15
C TRP A 14 16.25 -21.56 33.31
N ASN A 15 15.21 -22.30 33.70
CA ASN A 15 13.92 -22.29 32.99
C ASN A 15 13.13 -20.98 33.16
N ILE A 16 13.37 -20.21 34.21
CA ILE A 16 12.71 -18.90 34.41
C ILE A 16 13.37 -17.80 33.55
N LEU A 17 14.67 -17.91 33.28
CA LEU A 17 15.38 -16.97 32.40
C LEU A 17 14.99 -17.14 30.92
N LEU A 18 14.64 -18.35 30.49
CA LEU A 18 14.26 -18.62 29.10
C LEU A 18 12.83 -18.15 28.76
N ILE A 19 11.93 -18.10 29.75
CA ILE A 19 10.57 -17.56 29.59
C ILE A 19 10.56 -16.02 29.63
N MET A 20 11.49 -15.38 30.35
CA MET A 20 11.61 -13.92 30.35
C MET A 20 12.15 -13.34 29.04
N VAL A 21 12.97 -14.08 28.28
CA VAL A 21 13.49 -13.61 26.98
C VAL A 21 12.43 -13.74 25.87
N LEU A 22 11.46 -14.64 26.01
CA LEU A 22 10.36 -14.81 25.04
C LEU A 22 9.19 -13.84 25.24
N PHE A 23 9.04 -13.23 26.43
CA PHE A 23 8.00 -12.22 26.70
C PHE A 23 8.45 -10.77 26.48
N ALA A 24 9.75 -10.50 26.44
CA ALA A 24 10.28 -9.16 26.21
C ALA A 24 10.12 -8.64 24.77
N SER A 25 9.65 -9.48 23.83
CA SER A 25 9.32 -9.05 22.45
C SER A 25 7.90 -8.47 22.31
N ILE A 26 7.08 -8.45 23.38
CA ILE A 26 5.69 -7.95 23.34
C ILE A 26 5.56 -6.54 23.95
N MET A 27 6.62 -5.94 24.49
CA MET A 27 6.62 -4.51 24.88
C MET A 27 7.38 -3.69 23.85
N GLY A 28 6.69 -3.34 22.76
CA GLY A 28 7.07 -2.21 21.93
C GLY A 28 7.08 -0.95 22.78
N LEU A 29 8.28 -0.43 23.07
CA LEU A 29 8.44 0.93 23.56
C LEU A 29 7.74 1.89 22.59
N PRO A 30 7.00 2.91 23.07
CA PRO A 30 6.64 4.03 22.23
C PRO A 30 7.94 4.76 21.88
N SER A 31 8.43 4.57 20.66
CA SER A 31 9.49 5.41 20.10
C SER A 31 8.93 6.81 19.88
N SER A 32 8.96 7.64 20.93
CA SER A 32 9.03 9.09 20.76
C SER A 32 10.40 9.39 20.15
N GLY A 33 10.42 9.48 18.82
CA GLY A 33 11.60 9.75 18.03
C GLY A 33 11.20 10.33 16.69
N ASN A 34 10.90 11.63 16.70
CA ASN A 34 10.91 12.55 15.56
C ASN A 34 10.04 12.15 14.34
N ALA A 35 8.77 12.54 14.42
CA ALA A 35 8.12 13.13 13.26
C ALA A 35 9.01 14.26 12.71
N SER A 36 9.11 14.35 11.37
CA SER A 36 9.96 15.26 10.60
C SER A 36 11.35 14.73 10.22
N GLU A 37 11.37 13.77 9.31
CA GLU A 37 12.20 13.92 8.11
C GLU A 37 11.54 13.15 6.97
N ALA A 38 10.72 13.85 6.18
CA ALA A 38 10.28 13.41 4.87
C ALA A 38 11.50 13.37 3.93
N LYS A 39 12.41 12.41 4.15
CA LYS A 39 13.35 11.97 3.12
C LYS A 39 12.54 11.14 2.15
N THR A 40 12.08 11.82 1.11
CA THR A 40 11.52 11.32 -0.14
C THR A 40 11.87 9.84 -0.33
N SER A 41 10.93 8.95 -0.02
CA SER A 41 11.26 7.54 0.08
C SER A 41 11.53 7.01 -1.32
N PRO A 42 12.64 6.29 -1.56
CA PRO A 42 12.94 5.77 -2.90
C PRO A 42 11.80 4.88 -3.45
N HIS A 43 10.94 4.34 -2.57
CA HIS A 43 9.77 3.58 -2.96
C HIS A 43 8.63 4.45 -3.53
N LEU A 44 8.37 5.64 -2.98
CA LEU A 44 7.34 6.55 -3.46
C LEU A 44 7.75 7.22 -4.78
N GLN A 45 9.03 7.60 -4.90
CA GLN A 45 9.59 8.05 -6.19
C GLN A 45 9.48 6.98 -7.27
N ARG A 46 9.76 5.70 -6.94
CA ARG A 46 9.60 4.59 -7.89
C ARG A 46 8.14 4.41 -8.27
N ALA A 47 7.20 4.56 -7.33
CA ALA A 47 5.78 4.50 -7.62
C ALA A 47 5.35 5.62 -8.60
N LYS A 48 5.90 6.83 -8.46
CA LYS A 48 5.69 7.94 -9.43
C LYS A 48 6.18 7.61 -10.83
N ILE A 49 7.36 7.00 -10.95
CA ILE A 49 7.90 6.55 -12.24
C ILE A 49 7.02 5.45 -12.84
N PHE A 50 6.57 4.47 -12.06
CA PHE A 50 5.70 3.41 -12.55
C PHE A 50 4.32 3.93 -12.97
N LEU A 51 3.76 4.89 -12.24
CA LEU A 51 2.52 5.55 -12.60
C LEU A 51 2.65 6.29 -13.94
N ALA A 52 3.72 7.07 -14.12
CA ALA A 52 4.01 7.76 -15.38
C ALA A 52 4.20 6.78 -16.56
N ALA A 53 4.71 5.58 -16.27
CA ALA A 53 4.85 4.50 -17.25
C ALA A 53 3.55 3.68 -17.45
N THR A 54 2.44 4.04 -16.79
CA THR A 54 1.16 3.29 -16.77
C THR A 54 1.28 1.84 -16.25
N ASP A 55 2.33 1.53 -15.49
CA ASP A 55 2.53 0.24 -14.83
C ASP A 55 1.93 0.29 -13.41
N TYR A 56 0.59 0.27 -13.36
CA TYR A 56 -0.17 0.39 -12.10
C TYR A 56 0.15 -0.73 -11.12
N ARG A 57 0.43 -1.95 -11.61
CA ARG A 57 0.83 -3.07 -10.76
C ARG A 57 2.09 -2.74 -9.97
N ARG A 58 3.15 -2.31 -10.65
CA ARG A 58 4.42 -1.98 -9.97
C ARG A 58 4.29 -0.72 -9.11
N ALA A 59 3.44 0.22 -9.50
CA ALA A 59 3.15 1.40 -8.67
C ALA A 59 2.53 0.99 -7.33
N ILE A 60 1.49 0.16 -7.35
CA ILE A 60 0.79 -0.34 -6.15
C ILE A 60 1.75 -1.14 -5.26
N GLU A 61 2.52 -2.06 -5.84
CA GLU A 61 3.51 -2.86 -5.11
C GLU A 61 4.59 -2.01 -4.44
N ALA A 62 5.01 -0.91 -5.07
CA ALA A 62 5.99 0.00 -4.51
C ALA A 62 5.41 0.77 -3.32
N CYS A 63 4.15 1.20 -3.41
CA CYS A 63 3.42 1.86 -2.32
C CYS A 63 3.17 0.91 -1.14
N GLN A 64 2.72 -0.32 -1.38
CA GLN A 64 2.47 -1.30 -0.34
C GLN A 64 3.76 -1.62 0.45
N ARG A 65 4.87 -1.85 -0.25
CA ARG A 65 6.18 -2.05 0.41
C ARG A 65 6.64 -0.84 1.21
N HIS A 66 6.33 0.37 0.73
CA HIS A 66 6.61 1.57 1.51
C HIS A 66 5.77 1.60 2.80
N LEU A 67 4.47 1.31 2.71
CA LEU A 67 3.55 1.28 3.85
C LEU A 67 3.93 0.21 4.89
N GLU A 68 4.42 -0.96 4.44
CA GLU A 68 4.94 -2.00 5.33
C GLU A 68 6.16 -1.53 6.13
N ALA A 69 7.02 -0.70 5.53
CA ALA A 69 8.23 -0.19 6.17
C ALA A 69 7.97 1.07 7.01
N TYR A 70 7.14 1.99 6.50
CA TYR A 70 6.88 3.31 7.05
C TYR A 70 5.43 3.74 6.77
N PRO A 71 4.46 3.31 7.60
CA PRO A 71 3.07 3.75 7.44
C PRO A 71 2.96 5.26 7.70
N SER A 72 2.46 6.00 6.71
CA SER A 72 2.30 7.46 6.74
C SER A 72 1.04 7.89 5.99
N VAL A 73 0.54 9.09 6.31
CA VAL A 73 -0.66 9.66 5.69
C VAL A 73 -0.44 9.82 4.20
N GLU A 74 0.71 10.39 3.83
CA GLU A 74 1.15 10.61 2.46
C GLU A 74 1.12 9.30 1.67
N ALA A 75 1.69 8.22 2.20
CA ALA A 75 1.74 6.95 1.52
C ALA A 75 0.35 6.29 1.32
N TYR A 76 -0.55 6.40 2.31
CA TYR A 76 -1.93 5.90 2.15
C TYR A 76 -2.72 6.73 1.14
N VAL A 77 -2.56 8.06 1.17
CA VAL A 77 -3.17 8.94 0.17
C VAL A 77 -2.60 8.66 -1.23
N TYR A 78 -1.29 8.39 -1.36
CA TYR A 78 -0.70 7.98 -2.64
C TYR A 78 -1.34 6.71 -3.16
N LEU A 79 -1.45 5.70 -2.31
CA LEU A 79 -1.98 4.40 -2.71
C LEU A 79 -3.44 4.53 -3.16
N THR A 80 -4.24 5.29 -2.40
CA THR A 80 -5.61 5.68 -2.79
C THR A 80 -5.62 6.39 -4.13
N TYR A 81 -4.68 7.31 -4.37
CA TYR A 81 -4.57 8.03 -5.63
C TYR A 81 -4.25 7.10 -6.81
N VAL A 82 -3.31 6.17 -6.64
CA VAL A 82 -2.91 5.19 -7.68
C VAL A 82 -4.10 4.30 -8.06
N TYR A 83 -4.93 3.90 -7.08
CA TYR A 83 -6.17 3.17 -7.35
C TYR A 83 -7.15 3.97 -8.21
N HIS A 84 -7.42 5.21 -7.84
CA HIS A 84 -8.28 6.04 -8.68
C HIS A 84 -7.67 6.31 -10.06
N ALA A 85 -6.36 6.49 -10.16
CA ALA A 85 -5.68 6.71 -11.43
C ALA A 85 -5.82 5.49 -12.37
N LEU A 86 -5.74 4.27 -11.82
CA LEU A 86 -6.02 3.04 -12.57
C LEU A 86 -7.46 3.06 -13.11
N GLU A 87 -8.44 3.43 -12.31
CA GLU A 87 -9.84 3.55 -12.74
C GLU A 87 -10.01 4.59 -13.86
N GLY A 88 -9.43 5.78 -13.69
CA GLY A 88 -9.46 6.84 -14.70
C GLY A 88 -8.81 6.42 -16.02
N TYR A 89 -7.72 5.65 -15.97
CA TYR A 89 -7.09 5.09 -17.15
C TYR A 89 -7.95 4.02 -17.84
N LEU A 90 -8.61 3.14 -17.08
CA LEU A 90 -9.55 2.16 -17.63
C LEU A 90 -10.75 2.85 -18.30
N GLU A 91 -11.25 3.93 -17.71
CA GLU A 91 -12.29 4.75 -18.32
C GLU A 91 -11.81 5.41 -19.61
N HIS A 92 -10.59 5.96 -19.63
CA HIS A 92 -9.96 6.52 -20.82
C HIS A 92 -9.85 5.48 -21.95
N LEU A 93 -9.38 4.27 -21.66
CA LEU A 93 -9.29 3.18 -22.63
C LEU A 93 -10.67 2.76 -23.16
N ALA A 94 -11.66 2.68 -22.28
CA ALA A 94 -13.01 2.30 -22.66
C ALA A 94 -13.71 3.35 -23.53
N LYS A 95 -13.50 4.65 -23.25
CA LYS A 95 -13.98 5.75 -24.11
C LYS A 95 -13.42 5.67 -25.53
N ARG A 96 -12.24 5.06 -25.69
CA ARG A 96 -11.55 4.87 -26.98
C ARG A 96 -11.81 3.51 -27.62
N ASP A 97 -12.69 2.70 -27.04
CA ASP A 97 -13.00 1.33 -27.49
C ASP A 97 -11.77 0.39 -27.49
N GLU A 98 -10.74 0.71 -26.68
CA GLU A 98 -9.47 -0.03 -26.62
C GLU A 98 -9.54 -1.24 -25.66
N TRP A 99 -10.54 -2.11 -25.86
CA TRP A 99 -10.85 -3.26 -24.97
C TRP A 99 -9.70 -4.26 -24.82
N VAL A 100 -8.88 -4.42 -25.86
CA VAL A 100 -7.71 -5.31 -25.81
C VAL A 100 -6.70 -4.83 -24.76
N LYS A 101 -6.49 -3.51 -24.63
CA LYS A 101 -5.57 -2.95 -23.62
C LYS A 101 -6.11 -3.11 -22.21
N ILE A 102 -7.42 -3.00 -22.03
CA ILE A 102 -8.09 -3.30 -20.75
C ILE A 102 -7.83 -4.75 -20.33
N GLY A 103 -7.90 -5.70 -21.28
CA GLY A 103 -7.54 -7.10 -21.04
C GLY A 103 -6.08 -7.30 -20.64
N TYR A 104 -5.14 -6.56 -21.24
CA TYR A 104 -3.74 -6.63 -20.81
C TYR A 104 -3.52 -6.08 -19.40
N VAL A 105 -4.21 -4.99 -19.03
CA VAL A 105 -4.17 -4.43 -17.67
C VAL A 105 -4.73 -5.44 -16.67
N SER A 106 -5.85 -6.11 -16.97
CA SER A 106 -6.45 -7.09 -16.07
C SER A 106 -5.53 -8.29 -15.82
N ILE A 107 -4.93 -8.84 -16.87
CA ILE A 107 -3.96 -9.94 -16.76
C ILE A 107 -2.76 -9.49 -15.91
N SER A 108 -2.23 -8.29 -16.16
CA SER A 108 -1.11 -7.76 -15.39
C SER A 108 -1.43 -7.71 -13.89
N LEU A 109 -2.61 -7.21 -13.51
CA LEU A 109 -3.03 -7.12 -12.11
C LEU A 109 -3.35 -8.48 -11.46
N ALA A 110 -3.88 -9.44 -12.23
CA ALA A 110 -4.22 -10.78 -11.74
C ALA A 110 -2.99 -11.64 -11.40
N THR A 111 -1.87 -11.46 -12.13
CA THR A 111 -0.72 -12.38 -12.07
C THR A 111 0.01 -12.38 -10.70
N ARG A 112 -0.28 -11.47 -9.76
CA ARG A 112 0.40 -11.48 -8.45
C ARG A 112 -0.32 -10.85 -7.25
N GLY A 113 -1.66 -10.91 -7.21
CA GLY A 113 -2.36 -10.69 -5.94
C GLY A 113 -3.06 -9.35 -5.75
N MET A 114 -3.47 -8.66 -6.81
CA MET A 114 -4.56 -7.67 -6.68
C MET A 114 -5.94 -8.32 -6.86
N PHE A 115 -5.98 -9.48 -7.54
CA PHE A 115 -7.19 -10.24 -7.82
C PHE A 115 -6.90 -11.74 -7.68
N ASP A 116 -6.69 -12.23 -6.46
CA ASP A 116 -6.64 -13.69 -6.19
C ASP A 116 -8.02 -14.38 -6.37
N LEU A 117 -9.05 -13.63 -6.78
CA LEU A 117 -10.43 -14.09 -6.95
C LEU A 117 -10.82 -14.36 -8.41
N VAL A 118 -9.88 -14.30 -9.35
CA VAL A 118 -10.18 -14.32 -10.79
C VAL A 118 -9.43 -15.46 -11.47
N ASP A 119 -10.17 -16.47 -11.93
CA ASP A 119 -9.66 -17.52 -12.82
C ASP A 119 -9.33 -16.91 -14.20
N PRO A 120 -8.04 -16.80 -14.60
CA PRO A 120 -7.68 -16.25 -15.91
C PRO A 120 -7.57 -17.41 -16.91
N PRO A 121 -8.55 -17.57 -17.83
CA PRO A 121 -8.36 -17.04 -19.19
C PRO A 121 -9.65 -16.62 -19.97
N ASN A 122 -10.85 -16.68 -19.39
CA ASN A 122 -12.12 -16.58 -20.16
C ASN A 122 -13.00 -15.34 -19.84
N ILE A 123 -12.42 -14.25 -19.36
CA ILE A 123 -13.19 -13.06 -18.96
C ILE A 123 -13.14 -12.02 -20.08
N MET A 124 -14.32 -11.63 -20.56
CA MET A 124 -14.47 -10.56 -21.55
C MET A 124 -13.94 -9.22 -20.99
N PRO A 125 -13.30 -8.35 -21.81
CA PRO A 125 -12.72 -7.10 -21.35
C PRO A 125 -13.66 -6.17 -20.55
N ARG A 126 -14.97 -6.20 -20.86
CA ARG A 126 -15.99 -5.44 -20.13
C ARG A 126 -16.19 -5.97 -18.70
N MET A 127 -16.25 -7.29 -18.55
CA MET A 127 -16.36 -7.93 -17.24
C MET A 127 -15.07 -7.76 -16.44
N ALA A 128 -13.91 -7.86 -17.09
CA ALA A 128 -12.63 -7.60 -16.46
C ALA A 128 -12.54 -6.16 -15.92
N ARG A 129 -13.02 -5.17 -16.68
CA ARG A 129 -13.12 -3.79 -16.21
C ARG A 129 -13.99 -3.67 -14.97
N GLU A 130 -15.18 -4.28 -14.96
CA GLU A 130 -16.11 -4.20 -13.84
C GLU A 130 -15.53 -4.81 -12.56
N MET A 131 -14.90 -5.98 -12.69
CA MET A 131 -14.22 -6.62 -11.57
C MET A 131 -13.06 -5.79 -11.04
N ILE A 132 -12.29 -5.17 -11.94
CA ILE A 132 -11.23 -4.25 -11.52
C ILE A 132 -11.83 -3.03 -10.82
N HIS A 133 -12.90 -2.45 -11.37
CA HIS A 133 -13.57 -1.31 -10.79
C HIS A 133 -14.02 -1.59 -9.35
N GLU A 134 -14.72 -2.70 -9.12
CA GLU A 134 -15.18 -3.08 -7.77
C GLU A 134 -14.01 -3.32 -6.80
N GLY A 135 -13.00 -4.09 -7.22
CA GLY A 135 -11.85 -4.38 -6.36
C GLY A 135 -11.00 -3.15 -6.04
N VAL A 136 -10.77 -2.29 -7.04
CA VAL A 136 -10.07 -1.01 -6.87
C VAL A 136 -10.83 -0.11 -5.93
N ARG A 137 -12.16 -0.03 -6.08
CA ARG A 137 -13.02 0.78 -5.21
C ARG A 137 -12.97 0.31 -3.75
N GLN A 138 -13.09 -1.00 -3.52
CA GLN A 138 -12.98 -1.55 -2.17
C GLN A 138 -11.61 -1.24 -1.55
N GLN A 139 -10.53 -1.40 -2.32
CA GLN A 139 -9.17 -1.13 -1.84
C GLN A 139 -8.91 0.36 -1.62
N SER A 140 -9.45 1.24 -2.47
CA SER A 140 -9.36 2.69 -2.28
C SER A 140 -10.11 3.11 -1.02
N ASP A 141 -11.29 2.55 -0.76
CA ASP A 141 -12.09 2.89 0.43
C ASP A 141 -11.37 2.48 1.72
N VAL A 142 -10.79 1.27 1.74
CA VAL A 142 -9.98 0.79 2.87
C VAL A 142 -8.78 1.71 3.08
N THR A 143 -8.00 1.99 2.04
CA THR A 143 -6.77 2.81 2.16
C THR A 143 -7.06 4.26 2.50
N ALA A 144 -8.14 4.85 1.99
CA ALA A 144 -8.63 6.17 2.36
C ALA A 144 -9.04 6.22 3.83
N SER A 145 -9.72 5.17 4.32
CA SER A 145 -10.10 5.08 5.73
C SER A 145 -8.86 4.99 6.65
N MET A 146 -7.80 4.30 6.22
CA MET A 146 -6.55 4.21 6.98
C MET A 146 -5.82 5.55 7.04
N ALA A 147 -5.81 6.34 5.95
CA ALA A 147 -5.27 7.69 5.96
C ALA A 147 -5.99 8.58 6.99
N ASN A 148 -7.34 8.56 6.96
CA ASN A 148 -8.18 9.29 7.91
C ASN A 148 -7.95 8.90 9.37
N GLN A 149 -7.71 7.61 9.63
CA GLN A 149 -7.42 7.12 10.98
C GLN A 149 -6.08 7.62 11.50
N LEU A 150 -5.11 7.87 10.61
CA LEU A 150 -3.78 8.31 10.99
C LEU A 150 -3.73 9.82 11.25
N ASP A 151 -4.23 10.63 10.31
CA ASP A 151 -4.45 12.07 10.50
C ASP A 151 -5.50 12.57 9.51
N LYS A 152 -6.68 12.89 10.03
CA LYS A 152 -7.79 13.38 9.23
C LYS A 152 -7.53 14.76 8.62
N ASN A 153 -6.93 15.68 9.38
CA ASN A 153 -6.74 17.06 8.90
C ASN A 153 -5.75 17.07 7.74
N ARG A 154 -4.65 16.33 7.88
CA ARG A 154 -3.65 16.19 6.82
C ARG A 154 -4.21 15.47 5.59
N THR A 155 -5.06 14.46 5.80
CA THR A 155 -5.72 13.73 4.72
C THR A 155 -6.66 14.65 3.92
N ASP A 156 -7.47 15.46 4.61
CA ASP A 156 -8.40 16.41 3.96
C ASP A 156 -7.65 17.46 3.12
N GLU A 157 -6.50 17.97 3.59
CA GLU A 157 -5.63 18.87 2.81
C GLU A 157 -5.13 18.22 1.51
N LEU A 158 -4.65 16.97 1.61
CA LEU A 158 -4.10 16.26 0.44
C LEU A 158 -5.22 15.93 -0.56
N TRP A 159 -6.42 15.59 -0.10
CA TRP A 159 -7.58 15.37 -0.99
C TRP A 159 -8.03 16.64 -1.71
N ALA A 160 -7.95 17.80 -1.06
CA ALA A 160 -8.21 19.07 -1.72
C ALA A 160 -7.20 19.32 -2.86
N GLN A 161 -5.90 19.06 -2.63
CA GLN A 161 -4.86 19.17 -3.66
C GLN A 161 -5.09 18.19 -4.82
N GLN A 162 -5.46 16.95 -4.52
CA GLN A 162 -5.80 15.94 -5.51
C GLN A 162 -7.00 16.36 -6.36
N THR A 163 -8.03 16.92 -5.75
CA THR A 163 -9.24 17.38 -6.44
C THR A 163 -8.89 18.54 -7.38
N ALA A 164 -8.15 19.53 -6.89
CA ALA A 164 -7.66 20.64 -7.70
C ALA A 164 -6.79 20.17 -8.89
N TRP A 165 -5.94 19.16 -8.68
CA TRP A 165 -5.13 18.58 -9.76
C TRP A 165 -5.98 17.90 -10.84
N ARG A 166 -7.02 17.16 -10.44
CA ARG A 166 -7.95 16.51 -11.37
C ARG A 166 -8.73 17.52 -12.20
N GLU A 167 -9.22 18.59 -11.56
CA GLU A 167 -9.92 19.68 -12.24
C GLU A 167 -9.01 20.41 -13.23
N ALA A 168 -7.73 20.61 -12.88
CA ALA A 168 -6.75 21.22 -13.76
C ALA A 168 -6.32 20.31 -14.94
N ASN A 169 -6.45 18.98 -14.81
CA ASN A 169 -5.96 18.00 -15.78
C ASN A 169 -6.97 16.89 -16.09
N PRO A 170 -8.17 17.21 -16.62
CA PRO A 170 -9.27 16.26 -16.74
C PRO A 170 -8.93 15.02 -17.61
N ASP A 171 -8.12 15.18 -18.64
CA ASP A 171 -7.83 14.09 -19.60
C ASP A 171 -6.59 13.26 -19.25
N ARG A 172 -5.74 13.73 -18.34
CA ARG A 172 -4.40 13.16 -18.10
C ARG A 172 -4.00 13.04 -16.64
N TRP A 173 -4.88 13.40 -15.70
CA TRP A 173 -4.57 13.33 -14.27
C TRP A 173 -4.12 11.94 -13.86
N TRP A 174 -4.69 10.89 -14.44
CA TRP A 174 -4.35 9.48 -14.17
C TRP A 174 -2.90 9.09 -14.56
N ALA A 175 -2.21 9.87 -15.39
CA ALA A 175 -0.83 9.60 -15.82
C ALA A 175 0.24 10.31 -14.97
N GLY A 176 -0.17 11.13 -13.99
CA GLY A 176 0.75 11.94 -13.19
C GLY A 176 0.22 12.17 -11.78
N VAL A 177 0.91 13.00 -11.01
CA VAL A 177 0.56 13.37 -9.62
C VAL A 177 0.65 14.89 -9.46
N PRO A 178 -0.01 15.47 -8.45
CA PRO A 178 0.14 16.88 -8.12
C PRO A 178 1.62 17.25 -7.91
N GLU A 179 2.06 18.39 -8.43
CA GLU A 179 3.43 18.88 -8.24
C GLU A 179 3.76 19.14 -6.77
N ALA A 180 2.75 19.46 -5.96
CA ALA A 180 2.88 19.61 -4.51
C ALA A 180 3.30 18.31 -3.80
N TRP A 181 3.20 17.16 -4.47
CA TRP A 181 3.58 15.86 -3.93
C TRP A 181 4.98 15.47 -4.43
N ASP A 182 6.00 16.11 -3.85
CA ASP A 182 7.42 15.91 -4.19
C ASP A 182 8.17 14.95 -3.24
N TRP A 183 7.46 13.96 -2.71
CA TRP A 183 7.95 12.97 -1.74
C TRP A 183 8.17 11.57 -2.35
#